data_AF-X6MVE8-F1
#
_entry.id   AF-X6MVE8-F1
#
_cell.length_a   1.000
_cell.length_b   1.000
_cell.length_c   1.000
_cell.angle_alpha   90.00
_cell.angle_beta   90.00
_cell.angle_gamma   90.00
#
_symmetry.space_group_name_H-M   'P 1'
#
loop_
_entity.id
_entity.type
_entity.pdbx_description
1 polymer ?
#
loop_
_entity_poly.entity_id
_entity_poly.type
_entity_poly.pdbx_seq_one_letter_code
_entity_poly.pdbx_strand_id
1 'polypeptide(L)'
;MSHKQGIYVPTLVMEIEKYAGSNTSVPSLQGFGVGDGCMGIGNKGACGIDQVGLFIDFMWGHGQISNDLYQYTKQTGCYEKYYNGTWEYDSTCDALAVHGELILGGYNVYDIYDTCFLQGCLLFVTRLYK
;
A
#
# COMPACT_ATOMS: atom_id res chain seq x y z
N MET A 1 8.51 -4.86 -1.57
CA MET A 1 7.75 -4.15 -2.62
C MET A 1 8.67 -3.18 -3.35
N SER A 2 8.72 -3.25 -4.68
CA SER A 2 9.49 -2.33 -5.53
C SER A 2 8.64 -1.09 -5.79
N HIS A 3 8.64 -0.19 -4.81
CA HIS A 3 7.69 0.91 -4.71
C HIS A 3 7.86 2.04 -5.75
N LYS A 4 9.05 2.16 -6.36
CA LYS A 4 9.45 3.43 -6.97
C LYS A 4 9.04 3.59 -8.43
N GLN A 5 8.73 2.50 -9.13
CA GLN A 5 8.33 2.53 -10.54
C GLN A 5 7.03 3.31 -10.75
N GLY A 6 6.09 3.23 -9.80
CA GLY A 6 4.84 4.00 -9.84
C GLY A 6 4.99 5.51 -9.62
N ILE A 7 6.16 5.95 -9.17
CA ILE A 7 6.51 7.38 -9.08
C ILE A 7 7.38 7.78 -10.27
N TYR A 8 8.40 6.98 -10.60
CA TYR A 8 9.39 7.31 -11.62
C TYR A 8 8.83 7.29 -13.03
N VAL A 9 8.04 6.28 -13.39
CA VAL A 9 7.50 6.17 -14.76
C VAL A 9 6.56 7.33 -15.07
N PRO A 10 5.55 7.67 -14.22
CA PRO A 10 4.73 8.85 -14.47
C PRO A 10 5.53 10.16 -14.46
N THR A 11 6.51 10.30 -13.57
CA THR A 11 7.34 11.53 -13.52
C THR A 11 8.15 11.72 -14.80
N LEU A 12 8.74 10.65 -15.32
CA LEU A 12 9.47 10.69 -16.59
C LEU A 12 8.54 11.01 -17.76
N VAL A 13 7.34 10.41 -17.78
CA VAL A 13 6.33 10.68 -18.81
C VAL A 13 5.94 12.16 -18.82
N MET A 14 5.70 12.75 -17.64
CA MET A 14 5.42 14.19 -17.52
C MET A 14 6.55 15.05 -18.09
N GLU A 15 7.82 14.67 -17.88
CA GLU A 15 8.95 15.40 -18.48
C GLU A 15 9.02 15.22 -20.01
N ILE A 16 8.74 14.02 -20.54
CA ILE A 16 8.70 13.78 -21.99
C ILE A 16 7.59 14.62 -22.65
N GLU A 17 6.40 14.67 -22.04
CA GLU A 17 5.26 15.42 -22.55
C GLU A 17 5.48 16.94 -22.57
N LYS A 18 6.24 17.49 -21.62
CA LYS A 18 6.59 18.93 -21.63
C LYS A 18 7.33 19.35 -22.90
N TYR A 19 8.06 18.43 -23.54
CA TYR A 19 8.80 18.68 -24.77
C TYR A 19 8.08 18.13 -26.01
N ALA A 20 6.95 17.44 -25.85
CA ALA A 20 6.15 16.94 -26.96
C ALA A 20 5.61 18.13 -27.79
N GLY A 21 5.95 18.17 -29.09
CA GLY A 21 5.56 19.26 -29.99
C GLY A 21 6.54 20.44 -30.03
N SER A 22 7.59 20.45 -29.19
CA SER A 22 8.77 21.29 -29.45
C SER A 22 9.57 20.70 -30.62
N ASN A 23 10.34 21.52 -31.35
CA ASN A 23 11.16 21.12 -32.52
C ASN A 23 12.38 20.25 -32.11
N THR A 24 12.22 19.43 -31.08
CA THR A 24 13.22 18.57 -30.47
C THR A 24 13.07 17.14 -30.99
N SER A 25 14.15 16.38 -30.98
CA SER A 25 14.23 14.97 -31.41
C SER A 25 13.55 13.98 -30.44
N VAL A 26 12.61 14.45 -29.61
CA VAL A 26 11.92 13.62 -28.61
C VAL A 26 10.85 12.76 -29.31
N PRO A 27 10.91 11.42 -29.20
CA PRO A 27 9.93 10.54 -29.83
C PRO A 27 8.51 10.76 -29.29
N SER A 28 7.50 10.55 -30.15
CA SER A 28 6.10 10.58 -29.74
C SER A 28 5.78 9.39 -28.83
N LEU A 29 5.46 9.69 -27.56
CA LEU A 29 5.02 8.70 -26.59
C LEU A 29 3.64 8.13 -26.98
N GLN A 30 3.54 6.80 -27.10
CA GLN A 30 2.28 6.12 -27.41
C GLN A 30 1.49 5.70 -26.17
N GLY A 31 2.14 5.69 -25.01
CA GLY A 31 1.57 5.28 -23.73
C GLY A 31 2.64 4.74 -22.77
N PHE A 32 2.23 4.43 -21.55
CA PHE A 32 3.07 3.79 -20.54
C PHE A 32 2.21 2.89 -19.64
N GLY A 33 2.85 1.95 -18.94
CA GLY A 33 2.22 1.07 -17.98
C GLY A 33 3.01 1.01 -16.68
N VAL A 34 2.30 0.87 -15.57
CA VAL A 34 2.85 0.67 -14.22
C VAL A 34 2.15 -0.54 -13.61
N GLY A 35 2.90 -1.58 -13.28
CA GLY A 35 2.40 -2.73 -12.53
C GLY A 35 2.76 -2.61 -11.05
N ASP A 36 1.79 -2.84 -10.17
CA ASP A 36 1.89 -2.90 -8.70
C ASP A 36 2.81 -1.83 -8.07
N GLY A 37 2.83 -0.66 -8.70
CA GLY A 37 3.59 0.49 -8.25
C GLY A 37 2.78 1.35 -7.31
N CYS A 38 3.46 2.12 -6.47
CA CYS A 38 2.82 3.18 -5.71
C CYS A 38 2.09 4.14 -6.65
N MET A 39 0.78 4.24 -6.51
CA MET A 39 -0.02 5.12 -7.36
C MET A 39 -0.40 6.41 -6.61
N GLY A 40 -0.71 7.41 -7.41
CA GLY A 40 -1.31 8.65 -6.96
C GLY A 40 -0.32 9.75 -6.54
N ILE A 41 -0.72 10.97 -6.86
CA ILE A 41 0.00 12.21 -6.59
C ILE A 41 -0.76 12.91 -5.46
N GLY A 42 -0.09 13.22 -4.35
CA GLY A 42 -0.73 13.92 -3.22
C GLY A 42 -1.25 13.00 -2.10
N ASN A 43 -0.48 11.97 -1.74
CA ASN A 43 -0.67 11.13 -0.55
C ASN A 43 -1.87 10.16 -0.56
N LYS A 44 -2.49 9.85 -1.71
CA LYS A 44 -3.50 8.78 -1.84
C LYS A 44 -3.13 7.86 -3.00
N GLY A 45 -3.42 6.57 -2.88
CA GLY A 45 -3.13 5.55 -3.91
C GLY A 45 -2.20 4.43 -3.44
N ALA A 46 -2.47 3.88 -2.26
CA ALA A 46 -1.82 2.70 -1.67
C ALA A 46 -0.40 2.89 -1.12
N CYS A 47 0.27 4.01 -1.39
CA CYS A 47 1.55 4.37 -0.77
C CYS A 47 1.51 5.71 -0.04
N GLY A 48 0.31 6.13 0.37
CA GLY A 48 0.08 7.38 1.09
C GLY A 48 -0.70 7.16 2.39
N ILE A 49 -1.48 8.16 2.79
CA ILE A 49 -2.24 8.14 4.06
C ILE A 49 -3.28 7.02 4.13
N ASP A 50 -3.66 6.47 2.97
CA ASP A 50 -4.67 5.43 2.79
C ASP A 50 -4.09 4.01 2.73
N GLN A 51 -2.76 3.85 2.82
CA GLN A 51 -2.10 2.55 2.65
C GLN A 51 -2.65 1.47 3.58
N VAL A 52 -2.93 1.83 4.84
CA VAL A 52 -3.39 0.86 5.85
C VAL A 52 -4.84 0.46 5.58
N GLY A 53 -5.69 1.41 5.21
CA GLY A 53 -7.08 1.14 4.86
C GLY A 53 -7.19 0.22 3.64
N LEU A 54 -6.42 0.54 2.59
CA LEU A 54 -6.37 -0.26 1.37
C LEU A 54 -5.77 -1.65 1.61
N PHE A 55 -4.75 -1.75 2.45
CA PHE A 55 -4.16 -3.03 2.85
C PHE A 55 -5.15 -3.92 3.61
N ILE A 56 -5.90 -3.35 4.56
CA ILE A 56 -6.93 -4.08 5.32
C ILE A 56 -8.03 -4.58 4.38
N ASP A 57 -8.50 -3.73 3.45
CA ASP A 57 -9.51 -4.13 2.45
C ASP A 57 -8.99 -5.24 1.54
N PHE A 58 -7.73 -5.15 1.09
CA PHE A 58 -7.09 -6.20 0.30
C PHE A 58 -7.03 -7.53 1.05
N MET A 59 -6.54 -7.52 2.29
CA MET A 59 -6.41 -8.72 3.11
C MET A 59 -7.77 -9.34 3.47
N TRP A 60 -8.76 -8.52 3.80
CA TRP A 60 -10.13 -9.00 4.03
C TRP A 60 -10.75 -9.57 2.74
N GLY A 61 -10.61 -8.87 1.62
CA GLY A 61 -11.10 -9.30 0.31
C GLY A 61 -10.45 -10.60 -0.20
N HIS A 62 -9.32 -10.99 0.38
CA HIS A 62 -8.61 -12.24 0.10
C HIS A 62 -8.70 -13.26 1.25
N GLY A 63 -9.58 -13.04 2.21
CA GLY A 63 -9.85 -13.98 3.31
C GLY A 63 -8.71 -14.14 4.30
N GLN A 64 -7.71 -13.26 4.27
CA GLN A 64 -6.56 -13.28 5.19
C GLN A 64 -6.92 -12.68 6.56
N ILE A 65 -7.96 -11.85 6.61
CA ILE A 65 -8.54 -11.29 7.85
C ILE A 65 -10.00 -11.75 7.97
N SER A 66 -10.41 -12.10 9.19
CA SER A 66 -11.80 -12.50 9.46
C SER A 66 -12.78 -11.34 9.25
N ASN A 67 -14.00 -11.66 8.84
CA ASN A 67 -15.05 -10.65 8.72
C ASN A 67 -15.31 -9.94 10.07
N ASP A 68 -15.21 -10.67 11.18
CA ASP A 68 -15.43 -10.09 12.52
C ASP A 68 -14.38 -9.02 12.84
N LEU A 69 -13.10 -9.29 12.57
CA LEU A 69 -12.03 -8.30 12.76
C LEU A 69 -12.22 -7.10 11.83
N TYR A 70 -12.58 -7.34 10.56
CA TYR A 70 -12.86 -6.27 9.62
C TYR A 70 -14.04 -5.38 10.06
N GLN A 71 -15.17 -5.97 10.46
CA GLN A 71 -16.32 -5.21 10.96
C GLN A 71 -16.02 -4.50 12.28
N TYR A 72 -15.19 -5.09 13.14
CA TYR A 72 -14.76 -4.46 14.37
C TYR A 72 -14.00 -3.16 14.09
N THR A 73 -13.15 -3.11 13.05
CA THR A 73 -12.45 -1.86 12.66
C THR A 73 -13.44 -0.75 12.27
N LYS A 74 -14.59 -1.10 11.67
CA LYS A 74 -15.64 -0.14 11.32
C LYS A 74 -16.40 0.35 12.54
N GLN A 75 -16.74 -0.57 13.45
CA GLN A 75 -17.48 -0.26 14.69
C GLN A 75 -16.69 0.66 15.63
N THR A 76 -15.36 0.50 15.70
CA THR A 76 -14.49 1.35 16.53
C THR A 76 -14.12 2.67 15.86
N GLY A 77 -14.52 2.89 14.60
CA GLY A 77 -14.12 4.06 13.81
C GLY A 77 -12.67 4.02 13.30
N CYS A 78 -11.93 2.93 13.56
CA CYS A 78 -10.56 2.78 13.09
C CYS A 78 -10.47 2.67 11.56
N TYR A 79 -11.49 2.11 10.91
CA TYR A 79 -11.57 2.01 9.45
C TYR A 79 -11.34 3.37 8.75
N GLU A 80 -12.06 4.41 9.16
CA GLU A 80 -11.87 5.75 8.59
C GLU A 80 -10.48 6.33 8.90
N LYS A 81 -9.96 6.03 10.10
CA LYS A 81 -8.63 6.48 10.52
C LYS A 81 -7.49 5.82 9.75
N TYR A 82 -7.67 4.59 9.29
CA TYR A 82 -6.73 3.89 8.42
C TYR A 82 -6.68 4.49 7.01
N TYR A 83 -7.76 5.13 6.57
CA TYR A 83 -7.85 5.79 5.26
C TYR A 83 -7.35 7.24 5.25
N ASN A 84 -7.35 7.91 6.41
CA ASN A 84 -6.93 9.30 6.54
C ASN A 84 -5.55 9.46 7.22
N GLY A 85 -4.89 8.36 7.60
CA GLY A 85 -3.56 8.35 8.21
C GLY A 85 -3.51 8.85 9.65
N THR A 86 -4.61 8.83 10.40
CA THR A 86 -4.66 9.32 11.80
C THR A 86 -4.70 8.22 12.85
N TRP A 87 -4.67 6.96 12.43
CA TRP A 87 -4.81 5.79 13.31
C TRP A 87 -3.68 5.66 14.35
N GLU A 88 -2.45 6.07 14.03
CA GLU A 88 -1.29 5.99 14.94
C GLU A 88 -1.43 6.89 16.18
N TYR A 89 -2.27 7.93 16.10
CA TYR A 89 -2.55 8.84 17.22
C TYR A 89 -3.70 8.34 18.11
N ASP A 90 -4.36 7.25 17.73
CA ASP A 90 -5.40 6.60 18.52
C ASP A 90 -4.90 5.25 19.03
N SER A 91 -4.67 5.16 20.34
CA SER A 91 -4.17 3.94 20.97
C SER A 91 -5.02 2.68 20.69
N THR A 92 -6.33 2.83 20.46
CA THR A 92 -7.21 1.70 20.13
C THR A 92 -6.94 1.22 18.71
N CYS A 93 -6.77 2.14 17.76
CA CYS A 93 -6.54 1.80 16.36
C CYS A 93 -5.11 1.34 16.10
N ASP A 94 -4.13 1.89 16.82
CA ASP A 94 -2.74 1.40 16.84
C ASP A 94 -2.68 -0.03 17.38
N ALA A 95 -3.31 -0.30 18.53
CA ALA A 95 -3.36 -1.65 19.10
C ALA A 95 -4.10 -2.64 18.18
N LEU A 96 -5.18 -2.21 17.53
CA LEU A 96 -5.93 -3.06 16.60
C LEU A 96 -5.14 -3.36 15.32
N ALA A 97 -4.37 -2.40 14.80
CA ALA A 97 -3.48 -2.62 13.66
C ALA A 97 -2.41 -3.67 14.01
N VAL A 98 -1.75 -3.51 15.16
CA VAL A 98 -0.76 -4.49 15.67
C VAL A 98 -1.39 -5.87 15.89
N HIS A 99 -2.62 -5.93 16.39
CA HIS A 99 -3.31 -7.20 16.56
C HIS A 99 -3.63 -7.87 15.21
N GLY A 100 -4.04 -7.09 14.21
CA GLY A 100 -4.25 -7.57 12.84
C GLY A 100 -2.96 -8.13 12.22
N GLU A 101 -1.83 -7.46 12.42
CA GLU A 101 -0.51 -7.94 11.98
C GLU A 101 -0.14 -9.28 12.62
N LEU A 102 -0.40 -9.45 13.91
CA LEU A 102 -0.15 -10.71 14.61
C LEU A 102 -1.03 -11.86 14.09
N ILE A 103 -2.29 -11.58 13.75
CA ILE A 103 -3.22 -12.57 13.20
C ILE A 103 -2.82 -12.98 11.78
N LEU A 104 -2.44 -12.01 10.93
CA LEU A 104 -1.98 -12.26 9.57
C LEU A 104 -0.74 -13.16 9.55
N GLY A 105 0.11 -13.06 10.58
CA GLY A 105 1.33 -13.85 10.67
C GLY A 105 2.32 -13.51 9.56
N GLY A 106 3.18 -14.46 9.22
CA GLY A 106 4.13 -14.31 8.12
C GLY A 106 3.51 -14.74 6.79
N TYR A 107 3.50 -13.84 5.81
CA TYR A 107 3.06 -14.11 4.45
C TYR A 107 4.06 -13.54 3.43
N ASN A 108 4.01 -14.05 2.20
CA ASN A 108 4.80 -13.51 1.10
C ASN A 108 4.13 -12.22 0.58
N VAL A 109 4.78 -11.08 0.79
CA VAL A 109 4.23 -9.76 0.44
C VAL A 109 4.12 -9.48 -1.05
N TYR A 110 4.71 -10.34 -1.89
CA TYR A 110 4.59 -10.25 -3.35
C TYR A 110 3.53 -11.19 -3.91
N ASP A 111 3.24 -12.28 -3.21
CA ASP A 111 2.17 -13.23 -3.54
C ASP A 111 1.65 -13.87 -2.26
N ILE A 112 0.48 -13.42 -1.80
CA ILE A 112 -0.11 -13.86 -0.52
C ILE A 112 -0.53 -15.33 -0.51
N TYR A 113 -0.59 -15.99 -1.69
CA TYR A 113 -0.98 -17.40 -1.80
C TYR A 113 0.23 -18.33 -1.94
N ASP A 114 1.43 -17.78 -2.17
CA ASP A 114 2.64 -18.55 -2.29
C ASP A 114 3.26 -18.84 -0.91
N THR A 115 4.09 -19.87 -0.88
CA THR A 115 4.84 -20.21 0.32
C THR A 115 5.83 -19.11 0.66
N CYS A 116 5.87 -18.79 1.93
CA CYS A 116 6.80 -17.82 2.47
C CYS A 116 8.19 -18.44 2.64
N PHE A 117 9.13 -18.15 1.72
CA PHE A 117 10.53 -18.60 1.80
C PHE A 117 11.49 -17.42 2.06
N LEU A 118 12.26 -17.47 3.17
CA LEU A 118 13.31 -16.49 3.54
C LEU A 118 12.83 -15.00 3.60
N GLN A 119 13.75 -14.04 3.48
CA GLN A 119 13.65 -12.57 3.71
C GLN A 119 12.47 -11.83 3.04
N GLY A 120 11.69 -12.48 2.17
CA GLY A 120 10.43 -11.96 1.62
C GLY A 120 9.21 -12.19 2.52
N CYS A 121 9.39 -12.97 3.60
CA CYS A 121 8.44 -13.10 4.68
C CYS A 121 8.44 -11.84 5.52
N LEU A 122 7.38 -11.04 5.38
CA LEU A 122 7.16 -9.94 6.30
C LEU A 122 6.53 -10.52 7.57
N LEU A 123 7.39 -11.05 8.44
CA LEU A 123 7.09 -11.14 9.86
C LEU A 123 7.12 -9.70 10.37
N PHE A 124 5.97 -9.05 10.51
CA PHE A 124 5.83 -7.71 11.10
C PHE A 124 6.16 -7.70 12.62
N VAL A 125 7.15 -8.47 13.06
CA VAL A 125 7.74 -8.36 14.40
C VAL A 125 8.81 -7.26 14.39
N THR A 126 8.47 -6.07 13.90
CA THR A 126 9.35 -4.89 13.96
C THR A 126 8.96 -3.90 15.07
N ARG A 127 8.07 -4.28 15.99
CA ARG A 127 7.80 -3.53 17.24
C ARG A 127 8.37 -4.19 18.50
N LEU A 128 9.50 -4.90 18.40
CA LEU A 128 10.25 -5.36 19.59
C LEU A 128 11.39 -4.43 20.03
N TYR A 129 11.64 -3.31 19.35
CA TYR A 129 12.59 -2.29 19.85
C TYR A 129 12.12 -0.87 19.53
N LYS A 130 11.47 -0.24 20.50
CA LYS A 130 11.75 1.12 20.97
C LYS A 130 11.57 1.16 22.48
#